data_AF-A0A151GQL2-F1
#
_entry.id   AF-A0A151GQL2-F1
#
_cell.length_a   1.000
_cell.length_b   1.000
_cell.length_c   1.000
_cell.angle_alpha   90.00
_cell.angle_beta   90.00
_cell.angle_gamma   90.00
#
_symmetry.space_group_name_H-M   'P 1'
#
loop_
_entity.id
_entity.type
_entity.pdbx_description
1 polymer ?
#
loop_
_entity_poly.entity_id
_entity_poly.type
_entity_poly.pdbx_seq_one_letter_code
_entity_poly.pdbx_strand_id
1 'polypeptide(L)'
;MKFTNALLQATIGSASVLVQHDAPAFDPTLALPNSVNRLGAQVLRESFDPNGTSLHHGTQDVGEAIGDCYTKLDQLQDLELGPLLRHLGETKQAFGSLQAALRSKKQLFAESGPEACLSVENELWPVFAAYRVIARVMVAKTAGKSETEKALLPILEILHRIPEDFSEDSCAETERRGPVGVE
;
A
#
# COMPACT_ATOMS: atom_id res chain seq x y z
N MET A 1 -32.41 -1.18 -6.41
CA MET A 1 -31.08 -0.58 -6.16
C MET A 1 -30.01 -1.42 -6.86
N LYS A 2 -29.68 -1.15 -8.13
CA LYS A 2 -28.71 -1.94 -8.92
C LYS A 2 -27.78 -1.09 -9.80
N PHE A 3 -27.69 0.22 -9.58
CA PHE A 3 -26.97 1.13 -10.48
C PHE A 3 -25.59 1.57 -9.97
N THR A 4 -25.30 1.46 -8.68
CA THR A 4 -24.01 1.84 -8.08
C THR A 4 -22.90 0.79 -8.23
N ASN A 5 -23.25 -0.45 -8.56
CA ASN A 5 -22.26 -1.54 -8.70
C ASN A 5 -21.66 -1.64 -10.12
N ALA A 6 -22.34 -1.11 -11.13
CA ALA A 6 -21.88 -1.17 -12.52
C ALA A 6 -20.80 -0.11 -12.82
N LEU A 7 -20.87 1.07 -12.19
CA LEU A 7 -19.84 2.10 -12.35
C LEU A 7 -18.52 1.71 -11.67
N LEU A 8 -18.57 1.08 -10.49
CA LEU A 8 -17.36 0.60 -9.81
C LEU A 8 -16.66 -0.49 -10.66
N GLN A 9 -17.43 -1.43 -11.21
CA GLN A 9 -16.93 -2.50 -12.08
C GLN A 9 -16.46 -1.99 -13.46
N ALA A 10 -17.13 -1.00 -14.05
CA ALA A 10 -16.71 -0.42 -15.33
C ALA A 10 -15.47 0.48 -15.21
N THR A 11 -15.26 1.11 -14.06
CA THR A 11 -14.06 1.94 -13.81
C THR A 11 -12.83 1.05 -13.57
N ILE A 12 -13.00 -0.10 -12.88
CA ILE A 12 -11.97 -1.13 -12.72
C ILE A 12 -11.65 -1.80 -14.06
N GLY A 13 -12.66 -2.13 -14.87
CA GLY A 13 -12.45 -2.79 -16.17
C GLY A 13 -11.84 -1.92 -17.28
N SER A 14 -11.92 -0.59 -17.17
CA SER A 14 -11.47 0.33 -18.23
C SER A 14 -10.00 0.77 -18.07
N ALA A 15 -9.44 0.68 -16.86
CA ALA A 15 -8.02 0.97 -16.62
C ALA A 15 -7.10 -0.18 -17.08
N SER A 16 -7.60 -1.42 -17.09
CA SER A 16 -6.83 -2.63 -17.42
C SER A 16 -6.50 -2.78 -18.91
N VAL A 17 -7.00 -1.90 -19.80
CA VAL A 17 -6.88 -2.06 -21.27
C VAL A 17 -5.79 -1.18 -21.90
N LEU A 18 -5.17 -0.25 -21.16
CA LEU A 18 -4.25 0.74 -21.76
C LEU A 18 -2.77 0.68 -21.33
N VAL A 19 -2.35 -0.30 -20.53
CA VAL A 19 -0.93 -0.49 -20.23
C VAL A 19 -0.56 -1.97 -20.29
N GLN A 20 -0.04 -2.41 -21.44
CA GLN A 20 0.79 -3.61 -21.49
C GLN A 20 2.19 -3.25 -20.99
N HIS A 21 2.52 -3.73 -19.81
CA HIS A 21 3.90 -4.06 -19.44
C HIS A 21 3.85 -5.44 -18.78
N ASP A 22 4.80 -6.31 -19.12
CA ASP A 22 4.95 -7.69 -18.65
C ASP A 22 4.88 -7.82 -17.11
N ALA A 23 3.68 -7.74 -16.53
CA ALA A 23 3.45 -7.99 -15.13
C ALA A 23 3.44 -9.51 -14.94
N PRO A 24 4.33 -10.06 -14.09
CA PRO A 24 4.38 -11.49 -13.86
C PRO A 24 3.02 -11.96 -13.32
N ALA A 25 2.58 -13.12 -13.82
CA ALA A 25 1.37 -13.78 -13.38
C ALA A 25 1.29 -13.84 -11.84
N PHE A 26 0.10 -13.55 -11.33
CA PHE A 26 -0.24 -13.44 -9.91
C PHE A 26 0.08 -14.71 -9.09
N ASP A 27 1.05 -14.62 -8.17
CA ASP A 27 1.32 -15.61 -7.12
C ASP A 27 0.77 -15.10 -5.76
N PRO A 28 -0.16 -15.81 -5.10
CA PRO A 28 -0.72 -15.37 -3.81
C PRO A 28 0.31 -15.26 -2.68
N THR A 29 1.51 -15.81 -2.86
CA THR A 29 2.60 -15.63 -1.90
C THR A 29 3.32 -14.30 -2.08
N LEU A 30 3.30 -13.68 -3.26
CA LEU A 30 4.18 -12.54 -3.58
C LEU A 30 3.51 -11.35 -4.26
N ALA A 31 2.29 -11.46 -4.74
CA ALA A 31 1.68 -10.40 -5.53
C ALA A 31 1.45 -9.09 -4.77
N LEU A 32 1.02 -9.18 -3.51
CA LEU A 32 0.88 -8.01 -2.64
C LEU A 32 2.24 -7.35 -2.37
N PRO A 33 3.25 -8.04 -1.80
CA PRO A 33 4.56 -7.41 -1.60
C PRO A 33 5.19 -6.90 -2.90
N ASN A 34 5.00 -7.58 -4.03
CA ASN A 34 5.47 -7.11 -5.33
C ASN A 34 4.82 -5.80 -5.76
N SER A 35 3.50 -5.66 -5.59
CA SER A 35 2.78 -4.44 -5.96
C SER A 35 3.21 -3.26 -5.09
N VAL A 36 3.40 -3.50 -3.78
CA VAL A 36 3.94 -2.50 -2.86
C VAL A 36 5.38 -2.10 -3.23
N ASN A 37 6.23 -3.08 -3.58
CA ASN A 37 7.59 -2.81 -4.05
C ASN A 37 7.62 -2.00 -5.35
N ARG A 38 6.70 -2.27 -6.30
CA ARG A 38 6.58 -1.48 -7.54
C ARG A 38 6.22 -0.03 -7.23
N LEU A 39 5.25 0.21 -6.34
CA LEU A 39 4.90 1.56 -5.90
C LEU A 39 6.10 2.25 -5.23
N GLY A 40 6.80 1.57 -4.33
CA GLY A 40 8.01 2.11 -3.69
C GLY A 40 9.09 2.49 -4.71
N ALA A 41 9.34 1.64 -5.71
CA ALA A 41 10.27 1.93 -6.79
C ALA A 41 9.82 3.11 -7.68
N GLN A 42 8.51 3.27 -7.90
CA GLN A 42 7.95 4.41 -8.63
C GLN A 42 8.14 5.73 -7.88
N VAL A 43 7.91 5.75 -6.57
CA VAL A 43 8.15 6.92 -5.70
C VAL A 43 9.61 7.37 -5.75
N LEU A 44 10.56 6.43 -5.83
CA LEU A 44 11.98 6.73 -5.89
C LEU A 44 12.46 7.31 -7.23
N ARG A 45 11.64 7.26 -8.30
CA ARG A 45 12.05 7.81 -9.61
C ARG A 45 12.32 9.31 -9.51
N GLU A 46 13.27 9.79 -10.32
CA GLU A 46 13.55 11.23 -10.42
C GLU A 46 12.34 11.99 -11.00
N SER A 47 11.63 11.37 -11.94
CA SER A 47 10.43 11.92 -12.56
C SER A 47 9.15 11.76 -11.72
N PHE A 48 9.28 11.40 -10.44
CA PHE A 48 8.12 11.24 -9.57
C PHE A 48 7.46 12.59 -9.31
N ASP A 49 6.18 12.69 -9.64
CA ASP A 49 5.36 13.87 -9.40
C ASP A 49 4.49 13.66 -8.14
N PRO A 50 4.74 14.41 -7.05
CA PRO A 50 3.99 14.29 -5.80
C PRO A 50 2.54 14.82 -5.90
N ASN A 51 2.22 15.63 -6.91
CA ASN A 51 0.86 16.08 -7.24
C ASN A 51 0.18 15.17 -8.28
N GLY A 52 0.91 14.16 -8.76
CA GLY A 52 0.53 13.41 -9.94
C GLY A 52 -0.38 12.21 -9.67
N THR A 53 -1.01 11.73 -10.74
CA THR A 53 -1.75 10.45 -10.81
C THR A 53 -0.88 9.21 -10.53
N SER A 54 0.44 9.39 -10.40
CA SER A 54 1.41 8.32 -10.23
C SER A 54 1.22 7.56 -8.91
N LEU A 55 1.07 8.29 -7.80
CA LEU A 55 0.82 7.68 -6.50
C LEU A 55 -0.51 6.93 -6.50
N HIS A 56 -1.56 7.57 -7.03
CA HIS A 56 -2.90 7.01 -7.17
C HIS A 56 -2.93 5.69 -7.96
N HIS A 57 -2.27 5.62 -9.13
CA HIS A 57 -2.22 4.37 -9.89
C HIS A 57 -1.46 3.28 -9.13
N GLY A 58 -0.35 3.62 -8.48
CA GLY A 58 0.41 2.64 -7.71
C GLY A 58 -0.34 2.14 -6.46
N THR A 59 -1.14 2.98 -5.80
CA THR A 59 -2.00 2.57 -4.69
C THR A 59 -3.22 1.78 -5.14
N GLN A 60 -3.76 2.06 -6.33
CA GLN A 60 -4.78 1.22 -6.98
C GLN A 60 -4.26 -0.21 -7.23
N ASP A 61 -3.08 -0.37 -7.83
CA ASP A 61 -2.44 -1.69 -8.02
C ASP A 61 -2.30 -2.46 -6.70
N VAL A 62 -1.93 -1.76 -5.61
CA VAL A 62 -1.84 -2.35 -4.28
C VAL A 62 -3.23 -2.76 -3.76
N GLY A 63 -4.25 -1.92 -3.96
CA GLY A 63 -5.63 -2.20 -3.60
C GLY A 63 -6.19 -3.43 -4.33
N GLU A 64 -5.92 -3.56 -5.63
CA GLU A 64 -6.27 -4.74 -6.43
C GLU A 64 -5.59 -6.00 -5.90
N ALA A 65 -4.28 -5.92 -5.62
CA ALA A 65 -3.55 -7.05 -5.05
C ALA A 65 -4.08 -7.46 -3.66
N ILE A 66 -4.56 -6.51 -2.84
CA ILE A 66 -5.25 -6.81 -1.58
C ILE A 66 -6.59 -7.51 -1.84
N GLY A 67 -7.38 -7.02 -2.80
CA GLY A 67 -8.68 -7.62 -3.17
C GLY A 67 -8.53 -9.06 -3.69
N ASP A 68 -7.51 -9.31 -4.51
CA ASP A 68 -7.19 -10.65 -5.01
C ASP A 68 -6.70 -11.56 -3.89
N CYS A 69 -5.86 -11.04 -2.98
CA CYS A 69 -5.42 -11.75 -1.78
C CYS A 69 -6.64 -12.16 -0.93
N TYR A 70 -7.56 -11.22 -0.65
CA TYR A 70 -8.79 -11.50 0.08
C TYR A 70 -9.61 -12.60 -0.58
N THR A 71 -9.86 -12.51 -1.88
CA THR A 71 -10.66 -13.49 -2.64
C THR A 71 -10.05 -14.89 -2.54
N LYS A 72 -8.73 -15.01 -2.65
CA LYS A 72 -8.03 -16.29 -2.50
C LYS A 72 -8.07 -16.81 -1.07
N LEU A 73 -7.85 -15.95 -0.07
CA LEU A 73 -7.95 -16.33 1.34
C LEU A 73 -9.35 -16.83 1.69
N ASP A 74 -10.40 -16.21 1.13
CA ASP A 74 -11.78 -16.62 1.36
C ASP A 74 -12.05 -18.04 0.86
N GLN A 75 -11.48 -18.41 -0.30
CA GLN A 75 -11.57 -19.74 -0.90
C GLN A 75 -10.81 -20.84 -0.14
N LEU A 76 -9.81 -20.47 0.66
CA LEU A 76 -9.03 -21.42 1.46
C LEU A 76 -9.80 -21.80 2.73
N GLN A 77 -9.81 -23.10 3.07
CA GLN A 77 -10.38 -23.56 4.33
C GLN A 77 -9.47 -23.19 5.50
N ASP A 78 -8.21 -23.59 5.43
CA ASP A 78 -7.18 -23.31 6.44
C ASP A 78 -5.91 -22.75 5.79
N LEU A 79 -5.17 -21.95 6.56
CA LEU A 79 -3.87 -21.41 6.18
C LEU A 79 -2.75 -22.14 6.91
N GLU A 80 -1.79 -22.63 6.13
CA GLU A 80 -0.54 -23.14 6.69
C GLU A 80 0.30 -21.99 7.28
N LEU A 81 0.68 -22.14 8.54
CA LEU A 81 1.37 -21.09 9.29
C LEU A 81 2.73 -20.71 8.67
N GLY A 82 3.52 -21.69 8.23
CA GLY A 82 4.86 -21.44 7.67
C GLY A 82 4.84 -20.54 6.42
N PRO A 83 4.08 -20.91 5.37
CA PRO A 83 3.89 -20.06 4.19
C PRO A 83 3.30 -18.68 4.53
N LEU A 84 2.32 -18.62 5.44
CA LEU A 84 1.72 -17.35 5.87
C LEU A 84 2.77 -16.43 6.52
N LEU A 85 3.59 -16.93 7.44
CA LEU A 85 4.63 -16.13 8.09
C LEU A 85 5.68 -15.62 7.10
N ARG A 86 6.01 -16.40 6.05
CA ARG A 86 6.89 -15.96 4.96
C ARG A 86 6.26 -14.79 4.20
N HIS A 87 5.01 -14.93 3.78
CA HIS A 87 4.26 -13.88 3.08
C HIS A 87 4.17 -12.60 3.92
N LEU A 88 3.89 -12.72 5.21
CA LEU A 88 3.86 -11.58 6.13
C LEU A 88 5.23 -10.92 6.28
N GLY A 89 6.31 -11.70 6.32
CA GLY A 89 7.68 -11.18 6.33
C GLY A 89 8.00 -10.35 5.09
N GLU A 90 7.67 -10.85 3.90
CA GLU A 90 7.88 -10.15 2.62
C GLU A 90 6.99 -8.91 2.51
N THR A 91 5.74 -9.00 2.96
CA THR A 91 4.80 -7.87 2.98
C THR A 91 5.27 -6.77 3.93
N LYS A 92 5.78 -7.15 5.11
CA LYS A 92 6.41 -6.21 6.05
C LYS A 92 7.58 -5.49 5.41
N GLN A 93 8.48 -6.23 4.76
CA GLN A 93 9.64 -5.65 4.08
C GLN A 93 9.19 -4.66 3.00
N ALA A 94 8.22 -5.04 2.17
CA ALA A 94 7.73 -4.19 1.08
C ALA A 94 7.11 -2.88 1.61
N PHE A 95 6.24 -2.95 2.62
CA PHE A 95 5.67 -1.73 3.22
C PHE A 95 6.72 -0.89 3.94
N GLY A 96 7.72 -1.51 4.57
CA GLY A 96 8.86 -0.79 5.14
C GLY A 96 9.68 -0.04 4.08
N SER A 97 9.91 -0.67 2.92
CA SER A 97 10.56 -0.02 1.78
C SER A 97 9.74 1.11 1.20
N LEU A 98 8.41 0.95 1.07
CA LEU A 98 7.51 2.02 0.63
C LEU A 98 7.54 3.21 1.62
N GLN A 99 7.49 2.95 2.93
CA GLN A 99 7.60 3.99 3.95
C GLN A 99 8.91 4.77 3.80
N ALA A 100 10.04 4.07 3.63
CA ALA A 100 11.34 4.71 3.45
C ALA A 100 11.39 5.56 2.16
N ALA A 101 10.83 5.05 1.06
CA ALA A 101 10.75 5.76 -0.22
C ALA A 101 9.91 7.04 -0.13
N LEU A 102 8.73 6.97 0.51
CA LEU A 102 7.90 8.14 0.71
C LEU A 102 8.61 9.16 1.60
N ARG A 103 9.17 8.72 2.74
CA ARG A 103 9.90 9.61 3.66
C ARG A 103 11.09 10.31 2.99
N SER A 104 11.84 9.63 2.12
CA SER A 104 12.96 10.26 1.40
C SER A 104 12.49 11.34 0.42
N LYS A 105 11.23 11.27 -0.04
CA LYS A 105 10.58 12.27 -0.89
C LYS A 105 9.70 13.24 -0.09
N LYS A 106 9.66 13.17 1.23
CA LYS A 106 8.75 14.00 2.05
C LYS A 106 8.93 15.50 1.83
N GLN A 107 10.18 15.95 1.69
CA GLN A 107 10.49 17.35 1.37
C GLN A 107 9.86 17.78 0.04
N LEU A 108 9.94 16.92 -0.99
CA LEU A 108 9.33 17.18 -2.30
C LEU A 108 7.80 17.30 -2.21
N PHE A 109 7.15 16.46 -1.39
CA PHE A 109 5.72 16.60 -1.12
C PHE A 109 5.39 17.91 -0.40
N ALA A 110 6.15 18.27 0.64
CA ALA A 110 5.94 19.51 1.39
C ALA A 110 6.09 20.76 0.51
N GLU A 111 7.13 20.81 -0.33
CA GLU A 111 7.39 21.92 -1.28
C GLU A 111 6.33 22.01 -2.39
N SER A 112 5.65 20.90 -2.70
CA SER A 112 4.59 20.85 -3.71
C SER A 112 3.23 21.31 -3.18
N GLY A 113 3.12 21.54 -1.88
CA GLY A 113 1.94 22.08 -1.21
C GLY A 113 1.12 21.06 -0.43
N PRO A 114 0.13 21.52 0.35
CA PRO A 114 -0.65 20.67 1.26
C PRO A 114 -1.45 19.57 0.53
N GLU A 115 -1.95 19.85 -0.67
CA GLU A 115 -2.66 18.89 -1.53
C GLU A 115 -1.80 17.66 -1.84
N ALA A 116 -0.50 17.86 -2.11
CA ALA A 116 0.45 16.77 -2.38
C ALA A 116 0.59 15.84 -1.17
N CYS A 117 0.70 16.42 0.02
CA CYS A 117 0.80 15.67 1.27
C CYS A 117 -0.48 14.92 1.60
N LEU A 118 -1.63 15.60 1.47
CA LEU A 118 -2.94 14.99 1.63
C LEU A 118 -3.19 13.85 0.64
N SER A 119 -2.57 13.88 -0.55
CA SER A 119 -2.66 12.77 -1.51
C SER A 119 -2.11 11.46 -0.92
N VAL A 120 -1.00 11.50 -0.17
CA VAL A 120 -0.44 10.30 0.47
C VAL A 120 -1.40 9.75 1.53
N GLU A 121 -1.98 10.65 2.32
CA GLU A 121 -2.98 10.29 3.33
C GLU A 121 -4.22 9.65 2.69
N ASN A 122 -4.81 10.33 1.69
CA ASN A 122 -6.02 9.88 0.98
C ASN A 122 -5.83 8.54 0.28
N GLU A 123 -4.64 8.27 -0.26
CA GLU A 123 -4.36 7.06 -1.00
C GLU A 123 -3.99 5.87 -0.09
N LEU A 124 -3.35 6.09 1.06
CA LEU A 124 -2.87 5.01 1.93
C LEU A 124 -3.80 4.65 3.08
N TRP A 125 -4.71 5.53 3.51
CA TRP A 125 -5.76 5.15 4.46
C TRP A 125 -6.65 4.00 3.96
N PRO A 126 -7.13 4.00 2.69
CA PRO A 126 -7.87 2.87 2.12
C PRO A 126 -7.04 1.57 2.11
N VAL A 127 -5.75 1.66 1.78
CA VAL A 127 -4.84 0.49 1.80
C VAL A 127 -4.73 -0.08 3.20
N PHE A 128 -4.54 0.76 4.22
CA PHE A 128 -4.56 0.33 5.63
C PHE A 128 -5.88 -0.33 6.02
N ALA A 129 -7.01 0.29 5.68
CA ALA A 129 -8.34 -0.24 6.00
C ALA A 129 -8.57 -1.61 5.35
N ALA A 130 -8.21 -1.76 4.07
CA ALA A 130 -8.31 -3.02 3.34
C ALA A 130 -7.38 -4.09 3.93
N TYR A 131 -6.13 -3.71 4.24
CA TYR A 131 -5.17 -4.65 4.83
C TYR A 131 -5.60 -5.13 6.23
N ARG A 132 -6.26 -4.28 7.03
CA ARG A 132 -6.86 -4.70 8.31
C ARG A 132 -7.93 -5.77 8.15
N VAL A 133 -8.70 -5.72 7.06
CA VAL A 133 -9.73 -6.74 6.79
C VAL A 133 -9.04 -8.07 6.47
N ILE A 134 -8.05 -8.09 5.57
CA ILE A 134 -7.36 -9.33 5.24
C ILE A 134 -6.57 -9.90 6.43
N ALA A 135 -5.98 -9.03 7.26
CA ALA A 135 -5.29 -9.43 8.49
C ALA A 135 -6.20 -10.23 9.42
N ARG A 136 -7.46 -9.80 9.60
CA ARG A 136 -8.45 -10.53 10.40
C ARG A 136 -8.79 -11.89 9.80
N VAL A 137 -8.90 -11.97 8.46
CA VAL A 137 -9.14 -13.24 7.76
C VAL A 137 -7.97 -14.20 7.94
N MET A 138 -6.73 -13.70 7.80
CA MET A 138 -5.51 -14.50 8.01
C MET A 138 -5.46 -15.08 9.43
N VAL A 139 -5.76 -14.28 10.45
CA VAL A 139 -5.82 -14.74 11.86
C VAL A 139 -6.97 -15.73 12.09
N ALA A 140 -8.12 -15.53 11.45
CA ALA A 140 -9.26 -16.42 11.61
C ALA A 140 -9.01 -17.81 11.01
N LYS A 141 -8.29 -17.89 9.87
CA LYS A 141 -8.07 -19.11 9.09
C LYS A 141 -6.75 -19.83 9.40
N THR A 142 -5.89 -19.29 10.25
CA THR A 142 -4.62 -19.92 10.65
C THR A 142 -4.76 -20.64 11.99
N ALA A 143 -4.14 -21.82 12.11
CA ALA A 143 -4.02 -22.51 13.40
C ALA A 143 -3.08 -21.77 14.37
N GLY A 144 -2.09 -21.04 13.86
CA GLY A 144 -1.13 -20.25 14.65
C GLY A 144 -1.55 -18.80 14.82
N LYS A 145 -2.68 -18.57 15.52
CA LYS A 145 -3.30 -17.23 15.66
C LYS A 145 -2.33 -16.22 16.27
N SER A 146 -1.70 -16.57 17.40
CA SER A 146 -0.78 -15.69 18.12
C SER A 146 0.44 -15.31 17.27
N GLU A 147 1.04 -16.28 16.57
CA GLU A 147 2.20 -16.05 15.70
C GLU A 147 1.82 -15.14 14.53
N THR A 148 0.62 -15.35 13.96
CA THR A 148 0.10 -14.56 12.87
C THR A 148 -0.19 -13.12 13.31
N GLU A 149 -0.83 -12.93 14.46
CA GLU A 149 -1.07 -11.60 15.05
C GLU A 149 0.24 -10.85 15.32
N LYS A 150 1.23 -11.52 15.91
CA LYS A 150 2.56 -10.94 16.16
C LYS A 150 3.26 -10.52 14.87
N ALA A 151 3.11 -11.29 13.80
CA ALA A 151 3.69 -10.98 12.50
C ALA A 151 2.95 -9.83 11.78
N LEU A 152 1.63 -9.72 11.97
CA LEU A 152 0.79 -8.68 11.37
C LEU A 152 0.96 -7.31 12.04
N LEU A 153 1.16 -7.27 13.35
CA LEU A 153 1.26 -6.02 14.12
C LEU A 153 2.24 -5.00 13.51
N PRO A 154 3.52 -5.33 13.24
CA PRO A 154 4.45 -4.36 12.66
C PRO A 154 4.04 -3.88 11.26
N ILE A 155 3.29 -4.68 10.49
CA ILE A 155 2.79 -4.27 9.16
C ILE A 155 1.70 -3.23 9.32
N LEU A 156 0.76 -3.47 10.25
CA LEU A 156 -0.32 -2.54 10.56
C LEU A 156 0.21 -1.24 11.15
N GLU A 157 1.24 -1.29 11.98
CA GLU A 157 1.92 -0.10 12.51
C GLU A 157 2.57 0.73 11.38
N ILE A 158 3.26 0.09 10.43
CA ILE A 158 3.84 0.78 9.27
C ILE A 158 2.73 1.45 8.46
N LEU A 159 1.68 0.70 8.10
CA LEU A 159 0.58 1.17 7.28
C LEU A 159 -0.21 2.31 7.93
N HIS A 160 -0.36 2.31 9.26
CA HIS A 160 -1.00 3.40 9.99
C HIS A 160 -0.12 4.65 10.01
N ARG A 161 1.20 4.47 10.18
CA ARG A 161 2.13 5.57 10.38
C ARG A 161 2.45 6.33 9.10
N ILE A 162 2.42 5.68 7.93
CA ILE A 162 2.71 6.38 6.67
C ILE A 162 1.73 7.55 6.44
N PRO A 163 0.39 7.37 6.44
CA PRO A 163 -0.54 8.49 6.34
C PRO A 163 -0.29 9.60 7.36
N GLU A 164 -0.07 9.23 8.63
CA GLU A 164 0.17 10.21 9.72
C GLU A 164 1.41 11.07 9.48
N ASP A 165 2.49 10.46 8.97
CA ASP A 165 3.73 11.15 8.63
C ASP A 165 3.54 12.19 7.50
N PHE A 166 2.44 12.13 6.75
CA PHE A 166 2.10 13.03 5.64
C PHE A 166 0.85 13.87 5.89
N SER A 167 0.35 13.88 7.12
CA SER A 167 -0.71 14.80 7.52
C SER A 167 -0.32 16.27 7.26
N GLU A 168 -1.32 17.13 7.09
CA GLU A 168 -1.13 18.57 6.83
C GLU A 168 -0.14 19.21 7.83
N ASP A 169 -0.33 18.95 9.12
CA ASP A 169 0.54 19.46 10.20
C ASP A 169 2.00 18.97 10.05
N SER A 170 2.17 17.69 9.72
CA SER A 170 3.50 17.08 9.59
C SER A 170 4.27 17.60 8.37
N CYS A 171 3.56 17.87 7.27
CA CYS A 171 4.15 18.47 6.09
C CYS A 171 4.45 19.96 6.28
N ALA A 172 3.55 20.72 6.91
CA ALA A 172 3.79 22.12 7.24
C ALA A 172 5.01 22.29 8.15
N GLU A 173 5.24 21.36 9.09
CA GLU A 173 6.45 21.36 9.91
C GLU A 173 7.72 21.09 9.08
N THR A 174 7.62 20.17 8.10
CA THR A 174 8.74 19.81 7.22
C THR A 174 9.15 20.97 6.32
N GLU A 175 8.17 21.68 5.74
CA GLU A 175 8.40 22.88 4.94
C GLU A 175 9.12 23.99 5.76
N ARG A 176 8.67 24.23 6.99
CA ARG A 176 9.27 25.26 7.88
C ARG A 176 10.70 24.97 8.29
N ARG A 177 11.08 23.68 8.40
CA ARG A 177 12.44 23.28 8.78
C ARG A 177 13.44 23.48 7.64
N GLY A 178 12.98 23.60 6.39
CA GLY A 178 13.83 23.66 5.20
C GLY A 178 14.63 22.37 4.99
N PRO A 179 15.39 22.25 3.89
CA PRO A 179 16.31 21.12 3.73
C PRO A 179 17.29 21.13 4.89
N VAL A 180 17.35 20.04 5.65
CA VAL A 180 18.41 19.82 6.64
C VAL A 180 19.72 19.86 5.88
N GLY A 181 20.45 20.96 6.02
CA GLY A 181 21.76 21.14 5.43
C GLY A 181 22.62 19.92 5.78
N VAL A 182 23.10 19.27 4.73
CA VAL A 182 24.25 18.38 4.83
C VAL A 182 25.44 19.27 5.16
N GLU A 183 25.73 19.42 6.46
CA GLU A 183 27.09 19.76 6.91
C GLU A 183 27.97 18.52 6.88
#